data_AF-Q1JZZ6-F1
#
_entry.id   AF-Q1JZZ6-F1
#
_cell.length_a   1.000
_cell.length_b   1.000
_cell.length_c   1.000
_cell.angle_alpha   90.00
_cell.angle_beta   90.00
_cell.angle_gamma   90.00
#
_symmetry.space_group_name_H-M   'P 1'
#
loop_
_entity.id
_entity.type
_entity.pdbx_description
1 polymer ?
#
loop_
_entity_poly.entity_id
_entity_poly.type
_entity_poly.pdbx_seq_one_letter_code
_entity_poly.pdbx_strand_id
1 'polypeptide(L)'
;MAFYGLASSAIPAIMAAAIGDYLGQARAAAGFSIITFCFAVGQAVGPAVAGVVAERSGSFSSSYLASALLTAAAIGVALTLPAPTEH
;
A
#
# COMPACT_ATOMS: atom_id res chain seq x y z
N MET A 1 9.11 15.22 -4.79
CA MET A 1 9.33 15.03 -3.33
C MET A 1 8.13 15.43 -2.48
N ALA A 2 7.60 16.66 -2.58
CA ALA A 2 6.50 17.12 -1.72
C ALA A 2 5.24 16.22 -1.77
N PHE A 3 4.77 15.86 -2.97
CA PHE A 3 3.62 14.95 -3.13
C PHE A 3 3.88 13.55 -2.57
N TYR A 4 5.08 13.01 -2.80
CA TYR A 4 5.47 11.72 -2.25
C TYR A 4 5.48 11.74 -0.72
N GLY A 5 6.06 12.77 -0.09
CA GLY A 5 6.13 12.91 1.36
C GLY A 5 4.76 13.13 2.02
N LEU A 6 3.88 13.91 1.40
CA LEU A 6 2.50 14.07 1.87
C LEU A 6 1.74 12.74 1.79
N ALA A 7 1.81 12.05 0.64
CA ALA A 7 1.13 10.77 0.47
C ALA A 7 1.65 9.70 1.43
N SER A 8 2.96 9.53 1.54
CA SER A 8 3.58 8.50 2.40
C SER A 8 3.23 8.68 3.88
N SER A 9 3.04 9.93 4.31
CA SER A 9 2.71 10.26 5.70
C SER A 9 1.22 10.08 6.01
N ALA A 10 0.35 10.18 5.00
CA ALA A 10 -1.10 10.03 5.17
C ALA A 10 -1.55 8.56 5.18
N ILE A 11 -0.85 7.67 4.45
CA ILE A 11 -1.24 6.26 4.30
C ILE A 11 -1.49 5.57 5.65
N PRO A 12 -0.59 5.61 6.65
CA PRO A 12 -0.82 4.90 7.91
C PRO A 12 -2.05 5.40 8.66
N ALA A 13 -2.31 6.71 8.65
CA ALA A 13 -3.46 7.31 9.32
C ALA A 13 -4.78 6.89 8.66
N ILE A 14 -4.84 6.91 7.32
CA ILE A 14 -6.02 6.48 6.56
C ILE A 14 -6.28 4.98 6.77
N MET A 15 -5.24 4.15 6.74
CA MET A 15 -5.39 2.70 6.95
C MET A 15 -5.86 2.38 8.37
N ALA A 16 -5.37 3.09 9.38
CA ALA A 16 -5.81 2.90 10.77
C ALA A 16 -7.29 3.28 10.96
N ALA A 17 -7.73 4.40 10.36
CA ALA A 17 -9.14 4.80 10.37
C ALA A 17 -10.02 3.75 9.65
N ALA A 18 -9.64 3.37 8.42
CA ALA A 18 -10.39 2.39 7.64
C ALA A 18 -10.53 1.03 8.36
N ILE A 19 -9.47 0.53 9.00
CA ILE A 19 -9.56 -0.71 9.79
C ILE A 19 -10.59 -0.59 10.92
N GLY A 20 -10.61 0.55 11.61
CA GLY A 20 -11.61 0.83 12.65
C GLY A 20 -13.02 0.76 12.09
N ASP A 21 -13.25 1.40 10.95
CA ASP A 21 -14.57 1.49 10.30
C ASP A 21 -15.04 0.13 9.71
N TYR A 22 -14.12 -0.69 9.18
CA TYR A 22 -14.47 -1.97 8.52
C TYR A 22 -14.48 -3.18 9.46
N LEU A 23 -13.57 -3.26 10.43
CA LEU A 23 -13.39 -4.45 11.26
C LEU A 23 -13.93 -4.27 12.68
N GLY A 24 -14.25 -3.04 13.08
CA GLY A 24 -14.60 -2.68 14.45
C GLY A 24 -13.40 -2.77 15.41
N GLN A 25 -13.50 -2.08 16.54
CA GLN A 25 -12.39 -1.89 17.48
C GLN A 25 -11.79 -3.21 18.02
N ALA A 26 -12.62 -4.26 18.17
CA ALA A 26 -12.18 -5.55 18.69
C ALA A 26 -11.22 -6.30 17.74
N ARG A 27 -11.29 -6.06 16.42
CA ARG A 27 -10.46 -6.73 15.41
C ARG A 27 -9.43 -5.80 14.77
N ALA A 28 -9.42 -4.52 15.15
CA ALA A 28 -8.57 -3.50 14.56
C ALA A 28 -7.07 -3.83 14.67
N ALA A 29 -6.61 -4.28 15.84
CA ALA A 29 -5.20 -4.63 16.04
C ALA A 29 -4.75 -5.81 15.15
N ALA A 30 -5.61 -6.81 14.95
CA ALA A 30 -5.33 -7.94 14.06
C ALA A 30 -5.36 -7.54 12.58
N GLY A 31 -6.25 -6.63 12.19
CA GLY A 31 -6.23 -6.06 10.84
C GLY A 31 -4.96 -5.25 10.56
N PHE A 32 -4.55 -4.42 11.52
CA PHE A 32 -3.36 -3.58 11.38
C PHE A 32 -2.06 -4.41 11.34
N SER A 33 -1.98 -5.53 12.06
CA SER A 33 -0.82 -6.42 12.01
C SER A 33 -0.67 -7.11 10.64
N ILE A 34 -1.78 -7.49 9.99
CA ILE A 34 -1.75 -8.03 8.62
C ILE A 34 -1.22 -6.99 7.63
N ILE A 35 -1.69 -5.75 7.70
CA ILE A 35 -1.18 -4.67 6.83
C ILE A 35 0.31 -4.46 7.05
N THR A 36 0.73 -4.38 8.31
CA THR A 36 2.14 -4.18 8.68
C THR A 36 3.01 -5.31 8.15
N PHE A 37 2.54 -6.55 8.28
CA PHE A 37 3.22 -7.72 7.74
C PHE A 37 3.37 -7.64 6.22
N CYS A 38 2.28 -7.36 5.50
CA CYS A 38 2.32 -7.18 4.04
C CYS A 38 3.27 -6.04 3.63
N PHE A 39 3.27 -4.93 4.37
CA PHE A 39 4.18 -3.81 4.13
C PHE A 39 5.64 -4.20 4.31
N ALA A 40 5.96 -4.93 5.39
CA ALA A 40 7.31 -5.43 5.64
C ALA A 40 7.79 -6.37 4.52
N VAL A 41 6.93 -7.28 4.05
CA VAL A 41 7.22 -8.16 2.90
C VAL A 41 7.47 -7.33 1.64
N GLY A 42 6.62 -6.35 1.36
CA GLY A 42 6.77 -5.45 0.22
C GLY A 42 8.08 -4.65 0.26
N GLN A 43 8.48 -4.15 1.43
CA GLN A 43 9.74 -3.44 1.60
C GLN A 43 10.97 -4.35 1.49
N ALA A 44 10.86 -5.61 1.92
CA ALA A 44 11.95 -6.58 1.80
C ALA A 44 12.17 -7.02 0.35
N VAL A 45 11.08 -7.31 -0.38
CA VAL A 45 11.15 -7.88 -1.74
C VAL A 45 11.22 -6.79 -2.81
N GLY A 46 10.59 -5.64 -2.58
CA GLY A 46 10.45 -4.54 -3.55
C GLY A 46 11.79 -4.05 -4.14
N PRO A 47 12.81 -3.72 -3.33
CA PRO A 47 14.10 -3.26 -3.84
C PRO A 47 14.81 -4.31 -4.70
N ALA A 48 14.74 -5.58 -4.33
CA ALA A 48 15.35 -6.67 -5.07
C ALA A 48 14.70 -6.84 -6.45
N VAL A 49 13.36 -6.88 -6.50
CA VAL A 49 12.61 -6.97 -7.76
C VAL A 49 12.84 -5.72 -8.62
N ALA A 50 12.80 -4.53 -8.03
CA ALA A 50 13.04 -3.27 -8.74
C ALA A 50 14.46 -3.22 -9.34
N GLY A 51 15.46 -3.75 -8.62
CA GLY A 51 16.84 -3.85 -9.09
C GLY A 51 16.97 -4.79 -10.28
N VAL A 52 16.39 -6.00 -10.21
CA VAL A 52 16.40 -6.96 -11.33
C VAL A 52 15.72 -6.39 -12.58
N VAL A 53 14.56 -5.73 -12.41
CA VAL A 53 13.85 -5.09 -13.53
C VAL A 53 14.67 -3.94 -14.13
N ALA A 54 15.34 -3.15 -13.30
CA ALA A 54 16.20 -2.06 -13.74
C ALA A 54 17.44 -2.56 -14.47
N GLU A 55 18.05 -3.66 -14.02
CA GLU A 55 19.22 -4.27 -14.64
C GLU A 55 18.90 -4.81 -16.05
N ARG A 56 17.70 -5.38 -16.24
CA ARG A 56 17.21 -5.84 -17.55
C ARG A 56 16.81 -4.69 -18.49
N SER A 57 16.25 -3.62 -17.95
CA SER A 57 15.74 -2.48 -18.73
C SER A 57 16.79 -1.38 -18.96
N GLY A 58 17.92 -1.44 -18.26
CA GLY A 58 18.96 -0.40 -18.25
C GLY A 58 18.57 0.88 -17.48
N SER A 59 17.41 0.93 -16.83
CA SER A 59 16.91 2.12 -16.10
C SER A 59 15.84 1.76 -15.06
N PHE A 60 15.80 2.52 -13.97
CA PHE A 60 14.76 2.44 -12.94
C PHE A 60 13.39 2.98 -13.37
N SER A 61 13.29 3.69 -14.50
CA SER A 61 12.01 4.21 -15.01
C SER A 61 10.96 3.12 -15.18
N SER A 62 11.38 1.92 -15.61
CA SER A 62 10.47 0.77 -15.74
C SER A 62 9.94 0.30 -14.39
N SER A 63 10.79 0.23 -13.36
CA SER A 63 10.41 -0.12 -11.99
C SER A 63 9.49 0.92 -11.34
N TYR A 64 9.69 2.21 -11.63
CA TYR A 64 8.77 3.27 -11.18
C TYR A 64 7.41 3.18 -11.86
N LEU A 65 7.37 2.91 -13.17
CA LEU A 65 6.12 2.75 -13.91
C LEU A 65 5.34 1.51 -13.45
N ALA A 66 6.04 0.40 -13.18
CA ALA A 66 5.43 -0.79 -12.56
C ALA A 66 4.83 -0.47 -11.19
N SER A 67 5.54 0.30 -10.36
CA SER A 67 5.03 0.74 -9.05
C SER A 67 3.79 1.64 -9.18
N ALA A 68 3.77 2.53 -10.17
CA ALA A 68 2.63 3.39 -10.45
C ALA A 68 1.40 2.58 -10.90
N LEU A 69 1.59 1.60 -11.78
CA LEU A 69 0.52 0.69 -12.23
C LEU A 69 -0.03 -0.15 -11.08
N LEU A 70 0.85 -0.69 -10.22
CA LEU A 70 0.43 -1.45 -9.05
C LEU A 70 -0.38 -0.58 -8.07
N THR A 71 0.03 0.68 -7.89
CA THR A 71 -0.71 1.65 -7.07
C THR A 71 -2.08 1.96 -7.67
N ALA A 72 -2.16 2.17 -8.98
CA ALA A 72 -3.43 2.39 -9.67
C ALA A 72 -4.38 1.18 -9.55
N ALA A 73 -3.85 -0.04 -9.67
CA ALA A 73 -4.61 -1.27 -9.45
C ALA A 73 -5.11 -1.37 -8.00
N ALA A 74 -4.26 -1.06 -7.01
CA ALA A 74 -4.65 -1.03 -5.61
C ALA A 74 -5.76 -0.03 -5.33
N ILE A 75 -5.72 1.16 -5.94
CA ILE A 75 -6.82 2.14 -5.90
C ILE A 75 -8.09 1.53 -6.50
N GLY A 76 -7.99 0.89 -7.67
CA GLY A 76 -9.13 0.23 -8.32
C GLY A 76 -9.79 -0.83 -7.43
N VAL A 77 -9.00 -1.63 -6.72
CA VAL A 77 -9.50 -2.62 -5.74
C VAL A 77 -10.07 -1.94 -4.49
N ALA A 78 -9.46 -0.86 -4.01
CA ALA A 78 -9.97 -0.12 -2.85
C ALA A 78 -11.35 0.49 -3.13
N LEU A 79 -11.61 0.90 -4.38
CA LEU A 79 -12.91 1.44 -4.80
C LEU A 79 -14.03 0.38 -4.86
N THR A 80 -13.70 -0.92 -4.83
CA THR A 80 -14.70 -2.00 -4.75
C THR A 80 -14.99 -2.45 -3.32
N LEU A 81 -14.38 -1.81 -2.31
CA LEU A 81 -14.69 -2.07 -0.92
C LEU A 81 -16.15 -1.69 -0.62
N PRO A 82 -16.88 -2.51 0.19
CA PRO A 82 -18.25 -2.19 0.59
C PRO A 82 -18.29 -0.91 1.42
N ALA A 83 -19.46 -0.29 1.60
CA ALA A 83 -19.57 0.83 2.53
C ALA A 83 -19.18 0.35 3.95
N PRO A 84 -18.42 1.14 4.74
CA PRO A 84 -18.11 0.78 6.11
C PRO A 84 -19.39 0.58 6.93
N THR A 85 -19.43 -0.44 7.76
CA THR A 85 -20.58 -0.72 8.64
C THR A 85 -20.64 0.34 9.73
N GLU A 86 -21.58 1.28 9.61
CA GLU A 86 -21.88 2.26 10.65
C GLU A 86 -22.31 1.51 11.92
N HIS A 87 -21.58 1.70 13.02
CA HIS A 87 -21.91 1.18 14.35
C HIS A 87 -22.36 2.31 15.28
#